data_AF-A0A1Q3X1W7-F1
#
_entry.id   AF-A0A1Q3X1W7-F1
#
_cell.length_a   1.000
_cell.length_b   1.000
_cell.length_c   1.000
_cell.angle_alpha   90.00
_cell.angle_beta   90.00
_cell.angle_gamma   90.00
#
_symmetry.space_group_name_H-M   'P 1'
#
loop_
_entity.id
_entity.type
_entity.pdbx_description
1 polymer ?
#
loop_
_entity_poly.entity_id
_entity_poly.type
_entity_poly.pdbx_seq_one_letter_code
_entity_poly.pdbx_strand_id
1 'polypeptide(L)'
;MAGALESFIEKYTNGSTFTEERNPPKSGGSKVSSISLPPDVVFELLEVLYGSYEDANAHYIFIDDKTRWERYFRGPNGLFRVYDYRGHVSIGSQGLNFMDQSSVAYRGDIEAFREMVETAASEYPVVKGLHLAEQLVNAPMNNFSRGFLGAKILLERAKVADSLLELLVLNATVLDATLRLGIILATQLREKNDVVPRELIIQESKAFISERKVYSLAKDEGILDDADFTEVSELYDFRNVAIHRYFISGMEYREIEPMIDRYETISSKASQRLRMLEDEQVAKGIGMTKAADIKLSPDIVKEIQRQELLKIDSSIPVAIVPKRNFMFKEDYE
;
A
#
# COMPACT_ATOMS: atom_id res chain seq x y z
N MET A 1 22.31 -2.18 -11.98
CA MET A 1 21.13 -2.86 -12.55
C MET A 1 19.99 -1.91 -12.33
N ALA A 2 19.36 -1.42 -13.41
CA ALA A 2 18.13 -0.65 -13.26
C ALA A 2 17.06 -1.58 -12.66
N GLY A 3 16.28 -1.09 -11.69
CA GLY A 3 15.20 -1.86 -11.07
C GLY A 3 14.14 -2.25 -12.10
N ALA A 4 13.34 -3.29 -11.81
CA ALA A 4 12.26 -3.72 -12.72
C ALA A 4 11.31 -2.58 -13.11
N LEU A 5 11.03 -1.68 -12.16
CA LEU A 5 10.21 -0.48 -12.36
C LEU A 5 10.88 0.55 -13.28
N GLU A 6 12.18 0.78 -13.13
CA GLU A 6 12.91 1.75 -13.98
C GLU A 6 12.95 1.28 -15.44
N SER A 7 13.19 -0.01 -15.65
CA SER A 7 13.16 -0.62 -16.99
C SER A 7 11.76 -0.55 -17.62
N PHE A 8 10.71 -0.72 -16.82
CA PHE A 8 9.32 -0.56 -17.25
C PHE A 8 9.01 0.89 -17.65
N ILE A 9 9.40 1.86 -16.82
CA ILE A 9 9.23 3.29 -17.12
C ILE A 9 9.96 3.63 -18.41
N GLU A 10 11.24 3.23 -18.55
CA GLU A 10 12.05 3.50 -19.74
C GLU A 10 11.40 2.94 -21.02
N LYS A 11 10.88 1.70 -20.95
CA LYS A 11 10.17 1.05 -22.07
C LYS A 11 8.98 1.87 -22.58
N TYR A 12 8.19 2.46 -21.68
CA TYR A 12 6.94 3.13 -22.02
C TYR A 12 7.03 4.66 -22.09
N THR A 13 8.16 5.25 -21.69
CA THR A 13 8.37 6.71 -21.77
C THR A 13 9.42 7.06 -22.81
N ASN A 14 10.68 6.69 -22.58
CA ASN A 14 11.81 6.93 -23.47
C ASN A 14 11.69 6.15 -24.78
N GLY A 15 11.04 4.98 -24.75
CA GLY A 15 10.69 4.21 -25.94
C GLY A 15 9.46 4.71 -26.70
N SER A 16 8.71 5.67 -26.14
CA SER A 16 7.47 6.19 -26.73
C SER A 16 7.69 7.53 -27.45
N THR A 17 6.81 7.86 -28.38
CA THR A 17 6.76 9.19 -29.03
C THR A 17 5.90 10.19 -28.27
N PHE A 18 5.40 9.82 -27.08
CA PHE A 18 4.44 10.61 -26.31
C PHE A 18 5.11 11.29 -25.12
N THR A 19 4.86 12.59 -24.98
CA THR A 19 5.40 13.40 -23.87
C THR A 19 4.25 14.10 -23.15
N GLU A 20 4.26 14.08 -21.82
CA GLU A 20 3.27 14.82 -21.03
C GLU A 20 3.53 16.33 -21.14
N GLU A 21 2.48 17.09 -21.47
CA GLU A 21 2.50 18.55 -21.55
C GLU A 21 1.85 19.13 -20.28
N ARG A 22 2.68 19.63 -19.35
CA ARG A 22 2.19 20.18 -18.08
C ARG A 22 1.53 21.56 -18.22
N ASN A 23 1.83 22.28 -19.32
CA ASN A 23 1.29 23.62 -19.58
C ASN A 23 0.64 23.71 -20.97
N PRO A 24 -0.46 22.98 -21.20
CA PRO A 24 -1.11 22.95 -22.50
C PRO A 24 -1.81 24.28 -22.83
N PRO A 25 -1.88 24.68 -24.11
CA PRO A 25 -2.71 25.81 -24.54
C PRO A 25 -4.19 25.56 -24.23
N LYS A 26 -4.91 26.61 -23.81
CA LYS A 26 -6.34 26.51 -23.50
C LYS A 26 -7.15 26.28 -24.78
N SER A 27 -7.68 25.07 -24.96
CA SER A 27 -8.65 24.79 -26.02
C SER A 27 -9.60 23.66 -25.63
N GLY A 28 -10.86 23.78 -26.07
CA GLY A 28 -11.85 22.71 -25.97
C GLY A 28 -11.54 21.57 -26.94
N GLY A 29 -12.08 20.39 -26.65
CA GLY A 29 -11.79 19.18 -27.41
C GLY A 29 -13.01 18.28 -27.57
N SER A 30 -13.06 17.53 -28.68
CA SER A 30 -14.05 16.48 -28.88
C SER A 30 -13.50 15.13 -28.42
N LYS A 31 -14.34 14.27 -27.85
CA LYS A 31 -13.96 12.88 -27.54
C LYS A 31 -13.65 12.14 -28.86
N VAL A 32 -12.53 11.43 -28.89
CA VAL A 32 -12.08 10.66 -30.07
C VAL A 32 -12.02 9.17 -29.77
N SER A 33 -11.53 8.77 -28.60
CA SER A 33 -11.40 7.36 -28.21
C SER A 33 -11.64 7.18 -26.70
N SER A 34 -11.62 5.94 -26.23
CA SER A 34 -11.69 5.59 -24.81
C SER A 34 -10.71 4.48 -24.49
N ILE A 35 -10.14 4.52 -23.29
CA ILE A 35 -9.33 3.43 -22.75
C ILE A 35 -10.29 2.48 -22.01
N SER A 36 -10.14 1.17 -22.23
CA SER A 36 -11.04 0.13 -21.68
C SER A 36 -10.86 -0.11 -20.17
N LEU A 37 -9.85 0.50 -19.57
CA LEU A 37 -9.46 0.32 -18.18
C LEU A 37 -10.22 1.26 -17.22
N PRO A 38 -10.36 0.85 -15.95
CA PRO A 38 -10.85 1.72 -14.88
C PRO A 38 -10.02 3.02 -14.73
N PRO A 39 -10.66 4.16 -14.40
CA PRO A 39 -9.95 5.44 -14.31
C PRO A 39 -8.84 5.53 -13.27
N ASP A 40 -8.97 4.83 -12.15
CA ASP A 40 -7.97 4.72 -11.10
C ASP A 40 -6.73 3.93 -11.55
N VAL A 41 -6.92 2.85 -12.30
CA VAL A 41 -5.83 2.07 -12.91
C VAL A 41 -5.05 2.94 -13.89
N VAL A 42 -5.74 3.66 -14.79
CA VAL A 42 -5.07 4.54 -15.75
C VAL A 42 -4.37 5.68 -15.03
N PHE A 43 -5.00 6.28 -14.02
CA PHE A 43 -4.41 7.37 -13.26
C PHE A 43 -3.09 6.93 -12.60
N GLU A 44 -3.08 5.81 -11.87
CA GLU A 44 -1.87 5.26 -11.25
C GLU A 44 -0.78 4.97 -12.28
N LEU A 45 -1.16 4.36 -13.40
CA LEU A 45 -0.19 4.05 -14.44
C LEU A 45 0.45 5.33 -15.01
N LEU A 46 -0.32 6.39 -15.21
CA LEU A 46 0.22 7.67 -15.68
C LEU A 46 1.07 8.37 -14.61
N GLU A 47 0.76 8.22 -13.32
CA GLU A 47 1.64 8.65 -12.22
C GLU A 47 3.01 7.96 -12.29
N VAL A 48 3.00 6.65 -12.53
CA VAL A 48 4.23 5.85 -12.61
C VAL A 48 5.07 6.23 -13.82
N LEU A 49 4.42 6.41 -14.98
CA LEU A 49 5.12 6.69 -16.23
C LEU A 49 5.59 8.14 -16.31
N TYR A 50 4.75 9.10 -15.95
CA TYR A 50 5.00 10.53 -16.22
C TYR A 50 5.21 11.37 -14.96
N GLY A 51 5.22 10.72 -13.80
CA GLY A 51 5.38 11.37 -12.50
C GLY A 51 4.09 11.98 -11.96
N SER A 52 4.24 12.68 -10.84
CA SER A 52 3.11 13.17 -10.07
C SER A 52 2.21 14.12 -10.84
N TYR A 53 0.91 13.87 -10.73
CA TYR A 53 -0.15 14.70 -11.27
C TYR A 53 -0.20 16.02 -10.51
N GLU A 54 -0.03 17.10 -11.27
CA GLU A 54 -0.18 18.45 -10.78
C GLU A 54 -1.34 19.08 -11.54
N ASP A 55 -2.44 19.29 -10.84
CA ASP A 55 -3.55 20.05 -11.40
C ASP A 55 -3.32 21.53 -11.12
N ALA A 56 -2.64 22.22 -12.05
CA ALA A 56 -2.48 23.68 -12.00
C ALA A 56 -3.83 24.41 -11.91
N ASN A 57 -4.92 23.73 -12.26
CA ASN A 57 -6.28 24.25 -12.21
C ASN A 57 -7.13 23.72 -11.06
N ALA A 58 -6.58 22.96 -10.10
CA ALA A 58 -7.34 22.50 -8.92
C ALA A 58 -7.91 23.66 -8.08
N HIS A 59 -7.33 24.85 -8.20
CA HIS A 59 -7.83 26.08 -7.58
C HIS A 59 -8.96 26.75 -8.38
N TYR A 60 -9.07 26.47 -9.68
CA TYR A 60 -10.15 26.98 -10.49
C TYR A 60 -11.38 26.11 -10.33
N ILE A 61 -12.48 26.82 -10.28
CA ILE A 61 -13.80 26.31 -10.07
C ILE A 61 -14.28 25.59 -11.36
N PHE A 62 -14.51 24.27 -11.29
CA PHE A 62 -15.02 23.49 -12.43
C PHE A 62 -16.56 23.57 -12.50
N ILE A 63 -17.08 23.73 -13.72
CA ILE A 63 -18.53 23.76 -14.02
C ILE A 63 -19.09 22.33 -14.16
N ASP A 64 -18.26 21.34 -14.48
CA ASP A 64 -18.67 19.94 -14.67
C ASP A 64 -18.19 19.07 -13.50
N ASP A 65 -19.13 18.37 -12.88
CA ASP A 65 -18.97 17.45 -11.75
C ASP A 65 -18.32 16.11 -12.14
N LYS A 66 -18.05 15.88 -13.44
CA LYS A 66 -17.82 14.53 -13.97
C LYS A 66 -16.37 14.14 -14.24
N THR A 67 -15.44 15.10 -14.25
CA THR A 67 -14.00 14.84 -14.49
C THR A 67 -13.20 15.16 -13.25
N ARG A 68 -12.59 14.12 -12.66
CA ARG A 68 -11.74 14.17 -11.46
C ARG A 68 -10.28 14.46 -11.80
N TRP A 69 -9.78 14.00 -12.95
CA TRP A 69 -8.42 14.27 -13.41
C TRP A 69 -8.34 14.39 -14.94
N GLU A 70 -7.39 15.17 -15.43
CA GLU A 70 -7.06 15.22 -16.86
C GLU A 70 -5.57 15.48 -17.07
N ARG A 71 -4.95 14.78 -18.01
CA ARG A 71 -3.56 14.95 -18.41
C ARG A 71 -3.47 15.21 -19.90
N TYR A 72 -2.43 15.92 -20.33
CA TYR A 72 -2.25 16.31 -21.72
C TYR A 72 -0.97 15.69 -22.26
N PHE A 73 -1.04 15.19 -23.49
CA PHE A 73 0.06 14.48 -24.11
C PHE A 73 0.28 14.97 -25.54
N ARG A 74 1.54 15.22 -25.87
CA ARG A 74 1.99 15.55 -27.22
C ARG A 74 2.50 14.29 -27.89
N GLY A 75 1.84 13.91 -28.98
CA GLY A 75 2.30 12.91 -29.94
C GLY A 75 2.87 13.55 -31.21
N PRO A 76 3.32 12.73 -32.18
CA PRO A 76 3.90 13.20 -33.45
C PRO A 76 3.01 14.18 -34.22
N ASN A 77 1.69 14.00 -34.18
CA ASN A 77 0.72 14.71 -34.99
C ASN A 77 -0.09 15.75 -34.19
N GLY A 78 0.16 15.90 -32.89
CA GLY A 78 -0.45 16.97 -32.11
C GLY A 78 -0.63 16.66 -30.62
N LEU A 79 -1.40 17.53 -29.97
CA LEU A 79 -1.71 17.48 -28.54
C LEU A 79 -3.09 16.85 -28.32
N PHE A 80 -3.19 15.87 -27.44
CA PHE A 80 -4.45 15.25 -27.02
C PHE A 80 -4.57 15.26 -25.49
N ARG A 81 -5.79 15.07 -25.02
CA ARG A 81 -6.14 15.06 -23.59
C ARG A 81 -6.63 13.68 -23.19
N VAL A 82 -6.14 13.16 -22.07
CA VAL A 82 -6.64 11.95 -21.42
C VAL A 82 -7.33 12.37 -20.13
N TYR A 83 -8.57 11.97 -19.93
CA TYR A 83 -9.36 12.42 -18.79
C TYR A 83 -10.37 11.37 -18.37
N ASP A 84 -10.76 11.38 -17.09
CA ASP A 84 -11.89 10.58 -16.66
C ASP A 84 -13.22 11.33 -16.87
N TYR A 85 -14.26 10.58 -17.22
CA TYR A 85 -15.60 11.12 -17.41
C TYR A 85 -16.62 10.03 -17.15
N ARG A 86 -17.49 10.25 -16.14
CA ARG A 86 -18.56 9.31 -15.75
C ARG A 86 -18.05 7.87 -15.53
N GLY A 87 -16.92 7.71 -14.84
CA GLY A 87 -16.34 6.40 -14.54
C GLY A 87 -15.60 5.72 -15.70
N HIS A 88 -15.40 6.42 -16.82
CA HIS A 88 -14.65 5.93 -17.97
C HIS A 88 -13.46 6.83 -18.29
N VAL A 89 -12.42 6.29 -18.89
CA VAL A 89 -11.29 7.09 -19.38
C VAL A 89 -11.50 7.40 -20.86
N SER A 90 -11.45 8.68 -21.20
CA SER A 90 -11.63 9.19 -22.55
C SER A 90 -10.37 9.89 -23.05
N ILE A 91 -10.10 9.76 -24.35
CA ILE A 91 -9.06 10.50 -25.05
C ILE A 91 -9.76 11.50 -25.99
N GLY A 92 -9.49 12.79 -25.79
CA GLY A 92 -10.04 13.88 -26.58
C GLY A 92 -8.97 14.60 -27.38
N SER A 93 -9.35 15.11 -28.55
CA SER A 93 -8.45 15.94 -29.35
C SER A 93 -8.41 17.37 -28.85
N GLN A 94 -7.25 18.03 -28.86
CA GLN A 94 -7.18 19.48 -28.63
C GLN A 94 -6.94 20.24 -29.94
N GLY A 95 -7.63 21.36 -30.12
CA GLY A 95 -7.28 22.36 -31.14
C GLY A 95 -7.64 22.03 -32.61
N LEU A 96 -8.29 20.90 -32.89
CA LEU A 96 -8.91 20.70 -34.20
C LEU A 96 -10.23 21.48 -34.22
N ASN A 97 -10.32 22.51 -35.06
CA ASN A 97 -11.61 23.07 -35.43
C ASN A 97 -12.56 21.91 -35.77
N PHE A 98 -13.82 21.97 -35.34
CA PHE A 98 -14.85 20.95 -35.62
C PHE A 98 -14.99 20.57 -37.11
N MET A 99 -14.37 21.34 -38.01
CA MET A 99 -14.34 21.14 -39.46
C MET A 99 -13.17 20.27 -39.96
N ASP A 100 -12.16 19.96 -39.14
CA ASP A 100 -10.98 19.17 -39.52
C ASP A 100 -10.86 17.87 -38.68
N GLN A 101 -11.98 17.15 -38.53
CA GLN A 101 -12.11 15.95 -37.67
C GLN A 101 -11.37 14.69 -38.18
N SER A 102 -10.42 14.80 -39.10
CA SER A 102 -9.95 13.62 -39.85
C SER A 102 -8.58 13.73 -40.49
N SER A 103 -7.54 14.17 -39.77
CA SER A 103 -6.22 13.63 -40.10
C SER A 103 -6.16 12.20 -39.53
N VAL A 104 -6.16 11.21 -40.43
CA VAL A 104 -5.98 9.78 -40.08
C VAL A 104 -4.76 9.60 -39.17
N ALA A 105 -3.72 10.43 -39.38
CA ALA A 105 -2.51 10.45 -38.57
C ALA A 105 -2.77 10.79 -37.09
N TYR A 106 -3.64 11.77 -36.80
CA TYR A 106 -3.98 12.14 -35.43
C TYR A 106 -4.79 11.05 -34.70
N ARG A 107 -5.68 10.34 -35.41
CA ARG A 107 -6.33 9.15 -34.85
C ARG A 107 -5.34 8.03 -34.60
N GLY A 108 -4.34 7.88 -35.48
CA GLY A 108 -3.23 6.94 -35.29
C GLY A 108 -2.48 7.16 -33.98
N ASP A 109 -2.15 8.41 -33.64
CA ASP A 109 -1.48 8.73 -32.37
C ASP A 109 -2.34 8.36 -31.15
N ILE A 110 -3.64 8.68 -31.19
CA ILE A 110 -4.56 8.36 -30.08
C ILE A 110 -4.70 6.85 -29.90
N GLU A 111 -4.83 6.11 -30.98
CA GLU A 111 -4.95 4.64 -30.92
C GLU A 111 -3.64 4.00 -30.45
N ALA A 112 -2.49 4.50 -30.92
CA ALA A 112 -1.18 4.05 -30.46
C ALA A 112 -0.94 4.38 -28.97
N PHE A 113 -1.37 5.55 -28.50
CA PHE A 113 -1.31 5.88 -27.08
C PHE A 113 -2.24 4.97 -26.25
N ARG A 114 -3.46 4.71 -26.72
CA ARG A 114 -4.39 3.79 -26.06
C ARG A 114 -3.76 2.40 -25.94
N GLU A 115 -3.24 1.85 -27.04
CA GLU A 115 -2.61 0.53 -27.06
C GLU A 115 -1.40 0.47 -26.12
N MET A 116 -0.58 1.52 -26.10
CA MET A 116 0.54 1.64 -25.18
C MET A 116 0.07 1.58 -23.72
N VAL A 117 -0.94 2.37 -23.33
CA VAL A 117 -1.49 2.40 -21.97
C VAL A 117 -2.10 1.06 -21.59
N GLU A 118 -2.89 0.44 -22.48
CA GLU A 118 -3.53 -0.85 -22.23
C GLU A 118 -2.50 -1.98 -22.10
N THR A 119 -1.46 -1.98 -22.93
CA THR A 119 -0.35 -2.93 -22.81
C THR A 119 0.41 -2.73 -21.51
N ALA A 120 0.78 -1.49 -21.19
CA ALA A 120 1.49 -1.16 -19.97
C ALA A 120 0.70 -1.56 -18.71
N ALA A 121 -0.63 -1.36 -18.72
CA ALA A 121 -1.50 -1.76 -17.62
C ALA A 121 -1.55 -3.29 -17.41
N SER A 122 -1.43 -4.08 -18.48
CA SER A 122 -1.38 -5.54 -18.36
C SER A 122 -0.06 -6.05 -17.75
N GLU A 123 1.05 -5.34 -17.99
CA GLU A 123 2.38 -5.69 -17.47
C GLU A 123 2.63 -5.13 -16.06
N TYR A 124 2.02 -3.99 -15.75
CA TYR A 124 2.29 -3.22 -14.54
C TYR A 124 2.09 -4.00 -13.22
N PRO A 125 1.04 -4.83 -13.02
CA PRO A 125 0.87 -5.60 -11.79
C PRO A 125 2.07 -6.51 -11.48
N VAL A 126 2.66 -7.13 -12.51
CA VAL A 126 3.84 -7.98 -12.36
C VAL A 126 5.06 -7.15 -11.96
N VAL A 127 5.28 -6.03 -12.65
CA VAL A 127 6.39 -5.10 -12.36
C VAL A 127 6.26 -4.51 -10.96
N LYS A 128 5.05 -4.11 -10.56
CA LYS A 128 4.72 -3.61 -9.23
C LYS A 128 5.01 -4.67 -8.16
N GLY A 129 4.64 -5.93 -8.39
CA GLY A 129 4.97 -7.04 -7.51
C GLY A 129 6.49 -7.24 -7.34
N LEU A 130 7.25 -7.20 -8.45
CA LEU A 130 8.71 -7.28 -8.41
C LEU A 130 9.35 -6.10 -7.66
N HIS A 131 8.88 -4.89 -7.92
CA HIS A 131 9.36 -3.69 -7.23
C HIS A 131 9.07 -3.76 -5.72
N LEU A 132 7.88 -4.22 -5.33
CA LEU A 132 7.55 -4.44 -3.92
C LEU A 132 8.46 -5.50 -3.29
N ALA A 133 8.80 -6.57 -4.03
CA ALA A 133 9.74 -7.59 -3.57
C ALA A 133 11.17 -7.03 -3.38
N GLU A 134 11.65 -6.16 -4.27
CA GLU A 134 12.92 -5.43 -4.09
C GLU A 134 12.89 -4.54 -2.85
N GLN A 135 11.77 -3.85 -2.61
CA GLN A 135 11.58 -3.02 -1.41
C GLN A 135 11.63 -3.84 -0.12
N LEU A 136 11.25 -5.14 -0.13
CA LEU A 136 11.41 -6.02 1.03
C LEU A 136 12.86 -6.06 1.49
N VAL A 137 13.80 -6.13 0.55
CA VAL A 137 15.23 -6.28 0.83
C VAL A 137 15.85 -4.95 1.23
N ASN A 138 15.50 -3.89 0.50
CA ASN A 138 16.14 -2.57 0.62
C ASN A 138 15.54 -1.72 1.74
N ALA A 139 14.27 -1.91 2.09
CA ALA A 139 13.57 -1.20 3.16
C ALA A 139 12.81 -2.17 4.08
N PRO A 140 13.55 -2.99 4.85
CA PRO A 140 13.00 -4.05 5.71
C PRO A 140 11.86 -3.59 6.62
N MET A 141 12.06 -2.43 7.26
CA MET A 141 11.14 -1.90 8.25
C MET A 141 9.84 -1.40 7.61
N ASN A 142 9.91 -0.89 6.38
CA ASN A 142 8.72 -0.49 5.62
C ASN A 142 7.85 -1.70 5.31
N ASN A 143 8.46 -2.82 4.89
CA ASN A 143 7.71 -4.05 4.69
C ASN A 143 7.16 -4.63 6.00
N PHE A 144 7.95 -4.63 7.08
CA PHE A 144 7.47 -5.09 8.38
C PHE A 144 6.22 -4.32 8.82
N SER A 145 6.26 -2.99 8.70
CA SER A 145 5.13 -2.10 9.01
C SER A 145 3.92 -2.37 8.11
N ARG A 146 4.12 -2.48 6.79
CA ARG A 146 3.07 -2.89 5.82
C ARG A 146 2.43 -4.23 6.19
N GLY A 147 3.26 -5.20 6.54
CA GLY A 147 2.83 -6.54 6.97
C GLY A 147 1.96 -6.49 8.22
N PHE A 148 2.38 -5.72 9.22
CA PHE A 148 1.62 -5.52 10.44
C PHE A 148 0.24 -4.91 10.17
N LEU A 149 0.19 -3.82 9.37
CA LEU A 149 -1.07 -3.15 9.02
C LEU A 149 -1.98 -4.06 8.19
N GLY A 150 -1.44 -4.75 7.19
CA GLY A 150 -2.19 -5.72 6.39
C GLY A 150 -2.78 -6.84 7.25
N ALA A 151 -2.01 -7.38 8.20
CA ALA A 151 -2.49 -8.41 9.12
C ALA A 151 -3.63 -7.91 10.02
N LYS A 152 -3.57 -6.65 10.50
CA LYS A 152 -4.65 -6.04 11.29
C LYS A 152 -5.94 -5.89 10.48
N ILE A 153 -5.88 -5.50 9.21
CA ILE A 153 -7.07 -5.41 8.36
C ILE A 153 -7.67 -6.79 8.10
N LEU A 154 -6.83 -7.77 7.76
CA LEU A 154 -7.29 -9.14 7.57
C LEU A 154 -7.93 -9.67 8.86
N LEU A 155 -7.40 -9.29 10.03
CA LEU A 155 -7.96 -9.69 11.32
C LEU A 155 -9.39 -9.15 11.47
N GLU A 156 -9.62 -7.87 11.19
CA GLU A 156 -10.96 -7.27 11.23
C GLU A 156 -11.92 -7.90 10.21
N ARG A 157 -11.44 -8.22 9.00
CA ARG A 157 -12.24 -8.95 8.00
C ARG A 157 -12.61 -10.35 8.49
N ALA A 158 -11.66 -11.07 9.09
CA ALA A 158 -11.88 -12.39 9.66
C ALA A 158 -12.87 -12.36 10.83
N LYS A 159 -12.87 -11.28 11.64
CA LYS A 159 -13.85 -11.06 12.72
C LYS A 159 -15.26 -10.91 12.15
N VAL A 160 -15.43 -10.07 11.13
CA VAL A 160 -16.72 -9.85 10.46
C VAL A 160 -17.21 -11.14 9.79
N ALA A 161 -16.30 -11.94 9.24
CA ALA A 161 -16.62 -13.20 8.57
C ALA A 161 -16.77 -14.41 9.51
N ASP A 162 -16.54 -14.24 10.82
CA ASP A 162 -16.53 -15.32 11.82
C ASP A 162 -15.57 -16.49 11.46
N SER A 163 -14.41 -16.15 10.90
CA SER A 163 -13.41 -17.09 10.41
C SER A 163 -12.43 -17.49 11.53
N LEU A 164 -12.84 -18.39 12.44
CA LEU A 164 -12.05 -18.71 13.66
C LEU A 164 -10.60 -19.15 13.38
N LEU A 165 -10.36 -19.98 12.36
CA LEU A 165 -8.99 -20.40 12.03
C LEU A 165 -8.13 -19.23 11.53
N GLU A 166 -8.72 -18.34 10.73
CA GLU A 166 -8.04 -17.15 10.24
C GLU A 166 -7.76 -16.16 11.38
N LEU A 167 -8.72 -15.97 12.29
CA LEU A 167 -8.54 -15.21 13.52
C LEU A 167 -7.38 -15.75 14.36
N LEU A 168 -7.30 -17.07 14.54
CA LEU A 168 -6.22 -17.72 15.28
C LEU A 168 -4.84 -17.43 14.66
N VAL A 169 -4.73 -17.55 13.33
CA VAL A 169 -3.48 -17.30 12.59
C VAL A 169 -3.07 -15.83 12.65
N LEU A 170 -4.03 -14.92 12.41
CA LEU A 170 -3.75 -13.49 12.32
C LEU A 170 -3.45 -12.89 13.68
N ASN A 171 -4.14 -13.32 14.74
CA ASN A 171 -3.78 -12.93 16.11
C ASN A 171 -2.34 -13.34 16.46
N ALA A 172 -1.95 -14.58 16.15
CA ALA A 172 -0.59 -15.02 16.40
C ALA A 172 0.45 -14.22 15.59
N THR A 173 0.14 -13.89 14.34
CA THR A 173 1.00 -13.07 13.47
C THR A 173 1.18 -11.65 14.01
N VAL A 174 0.09 -11.02 14.45
CA VAL A 174 0.12 -9.69 15.06
C VAL A 174 0.89 -9.71 16.38
N LEU A 175 0.70 -10.73 17.21
CA LEU A 175 1.45 -10.90 18.46
C LEU A 175 2.95 -11.06 18.20
N ASP A 176 3.36 -11.96 17.31
CA ASP A 176 4.79 -12.16 16.95
C ASP A 176 5.42 -10.84 16.46
N ALA A 177 4.74 -10.10 15.59
CA ALA A 177 5.21 -8.79 15.14
C ALA A 177 5.31 -7.77 16.28
N THR A 178 4.33 -7.74 17.19
CA THR A 178 4.34 -6.86 18.38
C THR A 178 5.54 -7.18 19.29
N LEU A 179 5.82 -8.46 19.52
CA LEU A 179 6.95 -8.90 20.34
C LEU A 179 8.29 -8.57 19.69
N ARG A 180 8.44 -8.79 18.38
CA ARG A 180 9.64 -8.39 17.62
C ARG A 180 9.90 -6.89 17.75
N LEU A 181 8.86 -6.07 17.60
CA LEU A 181 8.97 -4.62 17.76
C LEU A 181 9.36 -4.25 19.19
N GLY A 182 8.74 -4.88 20.20
CA GLY A 182 9.13 -4.69 21.59
C GLY A 182 10.61 -4.99 21.84
N ILE A 183 11.12 -6.10 21.30
CA ILE A 183 12.53 -6.51 21.44
C ILE A 183 13.45 -5.45 20.83
N ILE A 184 13.10 -4.93 19.64
CA ILE A 184 13.85 -3.85 18.98
C ILE A 184 13.90 -2.62 19.89
N LEU A 185 12.76 -2.16 20.39
CA LEU A 185 12.70 -0.94 21.21
C LEU A 185 13.47 -1.09 22.53
N ALA A 186 13.32 -2.23 23.20
CA ALA A 186 14.04 -2.55 24.44
C ALA A 186 15.57 -2.61 24.22
N THR A 187 16.00 -3.24 23.13
CA THR A 187 17.42 -3.32 22.75
C THR A 187 18.00 -1.93 22.49
N GLN A 188 17.30 -1.10 21.70
CA GLN A 188 17.71 0.28 21.43
C GLN A 188 17.85 1.12 22.70
N LEU A 189 16.93 0.97 23.65
CA LEU A 189 17.00 1.65 24.96
C LEU A 189 18.22 1.21 25.77
N ARG A 190 18.50 -0.11 25.81
CA ARG A 190 19.68 -0.65 26.50
C ARG A 190 20.98 -0.20 25.87
N GLU A 191 21.08 -0.29 24.55
CA GLU A 191 22.31 -0.03 23.80
C GLU A 191 22.51 1.45 23.45
N LYS A 192 21.49 2.28 23.67
CA LYS A 192 21.48 3.72 23.38
C LYS A 192 21.74 4.04 21.91
N ASN A 193 21.12 3.28 21.02
CA ASN A 193 21.18 3.47 19.57
C ASN A 193 19.77 3.42 18.95
N ASP A 194 19.68 3.62 17.64
CA ASP A 194 18.47 3.49 16.82
C ASP A 194 18.57 2.34 15.81
N VAL A 195 19.49 1.40 16.06
CA VAL A 195 19.74 0.28 15.16
C VAL A 195 18.56 -0.68 15.22
N VAL A 196 18.10 -1.15 14.05
CA VAL A 196 17.07 -2.18 13.95
C VAL A 196 17.74 -3.50 13.53
N PRO A 197 17.81 -4.52 14.41
CA PRO A 197 18.36 -5.83 14.06
C PRO A 197 17.58 -6.45 12.91
N ARG A 198 18.26 -6.70 11.80
CA ARG A 198 17.63 -7.10 10.54
C ARG A 198 16.95 -8.46 10.63
N GLU A 199 17.54 -9.37 11.39
CA GLU A 199 17.03 -10.72 11.67
C GLU A 199 15.69 -10.74 12.44
N LEU A 200 15.32 -9.63 13.08
CA LEU A 200 14.01 -9.49 13.73
C LEU A 200 12.90 -9.10 12.74
N ILE A 201 13.24 -8.53 11.59
CA ILE A 201 12.26 -7.98 10.63
C ILE A 201 12.29 -8.66 9.26
N ILE A 202 13.38 -9.35 8.91
CA ILE A 202 13.50 -10.16 7.70
C ILE A 202 14.10 -11.51 8.06
N GLN A 203 13.50 -12.58 7.54
CA GLN A 203 14.11 -13.90 7.53
C GLN A 203 14.79 -14.15 6.18
N GLU A 204 16.11 -14.10 6.17
CA GLU A 204 16.91 -14.65 5.08
C GLU A 204 17.31 -16.09 5.40
N SER A 205 17.63 -16.88 4.37
CA SER A 205 17.95 -18.31 4.48
C SER A 205 19.05 -18.66 5.51
N LYS A 206 19.85 -17.68 5.95
CA LYS A 206 20.93 -17.86 6.94
C LYS A 206 20.63 -17.32 8.35
N ALA A 207 19.60 -16.49 8.51
CA ALA A 207 19.27 -15.83 9.78
C ALA A 207 17.79 -16.10 10.13
N PHE A 208 17.52 -17.31 10.61
CA PHE A 208 16.18 -17.73 11.02
C PHE A 208 16.02 -17.58 12.53
N ILE A 209 15.20 -16.62 12.96
CA ILE A 209 14.70 -16.55 14.34
C ILE A 209 13.32 -17.21 14.37
N SER A 210 13.25 -18.37 15.02
CA SER A 210 11.98 -19.06 15.25
C SER A 210 11.08 -18.25 16.17
N GLU A 211 9.78 -18.42 16.03
CA GLU A 211 8.79 -17.75 16.88
C GLU A 211 8.98 -18.07 18.38
N ARG A 212 9.30 -19.33 18.72
CA ARG A 212 9.69 -19.69 20.10
C ARG A 212 10.91 -18.89 20.60
N LYS A 213 11.89 -18.64 19.72
CA LYS A 213 13.04 -17.80 20.08
C LYS A 213 12.64 -16.34 20.27
N VAL A 214 11.70 -15.82 19.48
CA VAL A 214 11.12 -14.48 19.71
C VAL A 214 10.50 -14.42 21.10
N TYR A 215 9.70 -15.41 21.51
CA TYR A 215 9.10 -15.41 22.84
C TYR A 215 10.13 -15.44 23.97
N SER A 216 11.19 -16.24 23.83
CA SER A 216 12.26 -16.27 24.81
C SER A 216 12.99 -14.93 24.90
N LEU A 217 13.31 -14.31 23.76
CA LEU A 217 13.91 -12.98 23.74
C LEU A 217 12.99 -11.92 24.33
N ALA A 218 11.69 -11.98 24.03
CA ALA A 218 10.72 -11.04 24.59
C ALA A 218 10.62 -11.17 26.11
N LYS A 219 10.74 -12.38 26.65
CA LYS A 219 10.86 -12.60 28.09
C LYS A 219 12.16 -12.04 28.66
N ASP A 220 13.30 -12.32 28.03
CA ASP A 220 14.62 -11.85 28.46
C ASP A 220 14.69 -10.30 28.48
N GLU A 221 14.01 -9.65 27.55
CA GLU A 221 13.87 -8.18 27.45
C GLU A 221 12.79 -7.60 28.39
N GLY A 222 12.10 -8.42 29.18
CA GLY A 222 11.05 -7.99 30.11
C GLY A 222 9.81 -7.42 29.41
N ILE A 223 9.52 -7.91 28.21
CA ILE A 223 8.28 -7.61 27.47
C ILE A 223 7.18 -8.60 27.89
N LEU A 224 7.55 -9.85 28.12
CA LEU A 224 6.71 -10.89 28.71
C LEU A 224 7.24 -11.21 30.12
N ASP A 225 6.33 -11.36 31.08
CA ASP A 225 6.65 -12.00 32.35
C ASP A 225 6.60 -13.55 32.23
N ASP A 226 6.87 -14.27 33.32
CA ASP A 226 6.85 -15.74 33.33
C ASP A 226 5.46 -16.32 32.97
N ALA A 227 4.38 -15.67 33.42
CA ALA A 227 3.03 -16.13 33.18
C ALA A 227 2.64 -15.88 31.72
N ASP A 228 2.92 -14.69 31.21
CA ASP A 228 2.71 -14.29 29.84
C ASP A 228 3.55 -15.15 28.87
N PHE A 229 4.80 -15.47 29.19
CA PHE A 229 5.62 -16.39 28.39
C PHE A 229 5.04 -17.81 28.32
N THR A 230 4.51 -18.31 29.43
CA THR A 230 3.84 -19.61 29.48
C THR A 230 2.58 -19.61 28.62
N GLU A 231 1.75 -18.57 28.78
CA GLU A 231 0.51 -18.38 28.02
C GLU A 231 0.76 -18.35 26.50
N VAL A 232 1.72 -17.53 26.04
CA VAL A 232 2.07 -17.46 24.61
C VAL A 232 2.59 -18.80 24.09
N SER A 233 3.34 -19.55 24.91
CA SER A 233 3.85 -20.87 24.54
C SER A 233 2.73 -21.91 24.36
N GLU A 234 1.73 -21.89 25.25
CA GLU A 234 0.55 -22.77 25.14
C GLU A 234 -0.29 -22.42 23.91
N LEU A 235 -0.52 -21.12 23.66
CA LEU A 235 -1.26 -20.63 22.49
C LEU A 235 -0.58 -21.01 21.17
N TYR A 236 0.76 -20.97 21.13
CA TYR A 236 1.55 -21.44 20.00
C TYR A 236 1.34 -22.95 19.76
N ASP A 237 1.37 -23.74 20.84
CA ASP A 237 1.21 -25.20 20.74
C ASP A 237 -0.20 -25.58 20.30
N PHE A 238 -1.22 -24.89 20.81
CA PHE A 238 -2.59 -25.04 20.33
C PHE A 238 -2.72 -24.70 18.84
N ARG A 239 -2.20 -23.54 18.41
CA ARG A 239 -2.23 -23.14 16.99
C ARG A 239 -1.55 -24.18 16.10
N ASN A 240 -0.42 -24.74 16.55
CA ASN A 240 0.29 -25.78 15.83
C ASN A 240 -0.55 -27.07 15.69
N VAL A 241 -1.35 -27.43 16.72
CA VAL A 241 -2.35 -28.49 16.59
C VAL A 241 -3.42 -28.11 15.57
N ALA A 242 -4.04 -26.95 15.72
CA ALA A 242 -5.15 -26.47 14.90
C ALA A 242 -4.80 -26.39 13.40
N ILE A 243 -3.58 -25.99 13.05
CA ILE A 243 -3.15 -25.80 11.66
C ILE A 243 -2.54 -27.08 11.08
N HIS A 244 -1.61 -27.70 11.80
CA HIS A 244 -0.76 -28.76 11.23
C HIS A 244 -1.19 -30.16 11.61
N ARG A 245 -1.92 -30.33 12.72
CA ARG A 245 -2.27 -31.66 13.25
C ARG A 245 -3.77 -31.87 13.41
N TYR A 246 -4.61 -30.98 12.88
CA TYR A 246 -6.06 -31.04 13.02
C TYR A 246 -6.62 -32.45 12.72
N PHE A 247 -6.29 -32.99 11.53
CA PHE A 247 -6.74 -34.32 11.07
C PHE A 247 -6.30 -35.49 11.95
N ILE A 248 -5.20 -35.35 12.69
CA ILE A 248 -4.60 -36.42 13.51
C ILE A 248 -4.71 -36.10 15.02
N SER A 249 -5.54 -35.13 15.37
CA SER A 249 -5.80 -34.71 16.75
C SER A 249 -7.26 -34.94 17.10
N GLY A 250 -7.59 -34.99 18.39
CA GLY A 250 -8.97 -35.01 18.87
C GLY A 250 -9.59 -33.61 18.98
N MET A 251 -8.95 -32.59 18.40
CA MET A 251 -9.37 -31.21 18.51
C MET A 251 -10.68 -30.98 17.74
N GLU A 252 -11.62 -30.29 18.38
CA GLU A 252 -12.85 -29.81 17.77
C GLU A 252 -12.72 -28.32 17.39
N TYR A 253 -13.33 -27.93 16.28
CA TYR A 253 -13.26 -26.54 15.79
C TYR A 253 -13.75 -25.49 16.82
N ARG A 254 -14.75 -25.85 17.63
CA ARG A 254 -15.28 -24.98 18.69
C ARG A 254 -14.26 -24.64 19.79
N GLU A 255 -13.19 -25.43 19.91
CA GLU A 255 -12.13 -25.17 20.89
C GLU A 255 -11.25 -23.97 20.48
N ILE A 256 -11.37 -23.47 19.25
CA ILE A 256 -10.60 -22.31 18.77
C ILE A 256 -11.10 -21.00 19.39
N GLU A 257 -12.43 -20.85 19.55
CA GLU A 257 -13.05 -19.63 20.06
C GLU A 257 -12.45 -19.16 21.41
N PRO A 258 -12.39 -19.99 22.48
CA PRO A 258 -11.77 -19.55 23.74
C PRO A 258 -10.27 -19.25 23.62
N MET A 259 -9.58 -19.78 22.60
CA MET A 259 -8.16 -19.48 22.37
C MET A 259 -7.99 -18.10 21.71
N ILE A 260 -8.95 -17.66 20.91
CA ILE A 260 -8.96 -16.30 20.34
C ILE A 260 -9.02 -15.27 21.46
N ASP A 261 -9.90 -15.43 22.45
CA ASP A 261 -10.01 -14.52 23.61
C ASP A 261 -8.69 -14.42 24.40
N ARG A 262 -8.01 -15.56 24.57
CA ARG A 262 -6.69 -15.63 25.20
C ARG A 262 -5.64 -14.87 24.39
N TYR A 263 -5.62 -15.06 23.07
CA TYR A 263 -4.77 -14.31 22.15
C TYR A 263 -5.02 -12.79 22.21
N GLU A 264 -6.27 -12.35 22.28
CA GLU A 264 -6.60 -10.92 22.40
C GLU A 264 -6.09 -10.34 23.72
N THR A 265 -6.24 -11.08 24.82
CA THR A 265 -5.76 -10.69 26.14
C THR A 265 -4.24 -10.48 26.15
N ILE A 266 -3.48 -11.47 25.67
CA ILE A 266 -2.01 -11.37 25.66
C ILE A 266 -1.50 -10.33 24.67
N SER A 267 -2.18 -10.16 23.53
CA SER A 267 -1.87 -9.11 22.55
C SER A 267 -2.08 -7.71 23.13
N SER A 268 -3.13 -7.52 23.93
CA SER A 268 -3.38 -6.26 24.63
C SER A 268 -2.25 -5.93 25.63
N LYS A 269 -1.82 -6.92 26.43
CA LYS A 269 -0.69 -6.75 27.36
C LYS A 269 0.61 -6.39 26.63
N ALA A 270 0.95 -7.15 25.58
CA ALA A 270 2.14 -6.88 24.76
C ALA A 270 2.09 -5.47 24.13
N SER A 271 0.92 -5.04 23.64
CA SER A 271 0.72 -3.70 23.07
C SER A 271 0.89 -2.60 24.12
N GLN A 272 0.39 -2.81 25.34
CA GLN A 272 0.60 -1.87 26.44
C GLN A 272 2.09 -1.75 26.79
N ARG A 273 2.80 -2.88 26.85
CA ARG A 273 4.23 -2.90 27.13
C ARG A 273 5.05 -2.22 26.04
N LEU A 274 4.68 -2.43 24.78
CA LEU A 274 5.27 -1.74 23.63
C LEU A 274 5.12 -0.22 23.76
N ARG A 275 3.91 0.27 24.08
CA ARG A 275 3.65 1.70 24.29
C ARG A 275 4.52 2.30 25.39
N MET A 276 4.73 1.57 26.48
CA MET A 276 5.64 2.02 27.55
C MET A 276 7.08 2.19 27.05
N LEU A 277 7.56 1.29 26.18
CA LEU A 277 8.89 1.39 25.57
C LEU A 277 8.98 2.58 24.61
N GLU A 278 7.93 2.83 23.82
CA GLU A 278 7.82 4.01 22.94
C GLU A 278 7.87 5.32 23.75
N ASP A 279 7.09 5.41 24.84
CA ASP A 279 7.09 6.56 25.73
C ASP A 279 8.47 6.78 26.38
N GLU A 280 9.15 5.70 26.76
CA GLU A 280 10.50 5.75 27.33
C GLU A 280 11.54 6.20 26.31
N GLN A 281 11.47 5.73 25.06
CA GLN A 281 12.33 6.18 23.96
C GLN A 281 12.17 7.68 23.72
N VAL A 282 10.93 8.16 23.67
CA VAL A 282 10.61 9.58 23.51
C VAL A 282 11.16 10.40 24.67
N ALA A 283 10.92 9.98 25.91
CA ALA A 283 11.38 10.68 27.11
C ALA A 283 12.91 10.80 27.19
N LYS A 284 13.63 9.76 26.73
CA LYS A 284 15.10 9.72 26.74
C LYS A 284 15.75 10.25 25.46
N GLY A 285 14.98 10.45 24.38
CA GLY A 285 15.50 10.78 23.06
C GLY A 285 16.33 9.66 22.40
N ILE A 286 16.15 8.41 22.83
CA ILE A 286 16.92 7.24 22.41
C ILE A 286 16.05 6.36 21.51
N GLY A 287 16.63 5.68 20.52
CA GLY A 287 15.91 4.74 19.67
C GLY A 287 15.17 5.39 18.52
N MET A 288 14.38 4.59 17.81
CA MET A 288 13.72 5.00 16.57
C MET A 288 12.42 5.79 16.78
N THR A 289 11.76 5.67 17.93
CA THR A 289 10.51 6.40 18.20
C THR A 289 10.80 7.83 18.64
N LYS A 290 10.36 8.82 17.85
CA LYS A 290 10.53 10.26 18.17
C LYS A 290 9.19 10.95 18.42
N ALA A 291 9.20 11.98 19.28
CA ALA A 291 8.00 12.78 19.58
C ALA A 291 7.35 13.43 18.35
N ALA A 292 8.16 13.78 17.34
CA ALA A 292 7.68 14.38 16.09
C ALA A 292 6.85 13.40 15.25
N ASP A 293 7.13 12.09 15.36
CA ASP A 293 6.52 11.04 14.54
C ASP A 293 5.16 10.58 15.10
N ILE A 294 4.78 11.03 16.30
CA ILE A 294 3.51 10.68 16.96
C ILE A 294 2.32 11.43 16.34
N LYS A 295 2.55 12.54 15.62
CA LYS A 295 1.49 13.31 14.98
C LYS A 295 1.15 12.74 13.60
N LEU A 296 0.02 12.03 13.51
CA LEU A 296 -0.55 11.61 12.24
C LEU A 296 -1.08 12.84 11.47
N SER A 297 -0.38 13.24 10.41
CA SER A 297 -0.94 14.16 9.42
C SER A 297 -1.93 13.42 8.51
N PRO A 298 -2.89 14.11 7.87
CA PRO A 298 -3.78 13.49 6.88
C PRO A 298 -3.03 12.77 5.75
N ASP A 299 -1.84 13.26 5.38
CA ASP A 299 -1.02 12.66 4.33
C ASP A 299 -0.36 11.36 4.80
N ILE A 300 0.06 11.29 6.07
CA ILE A 300 0.57 10.04 6.67
C ILE A 300 -0.55 8.99 6.73
N VAL A 301 -1.76 9.37 7.10
CA VAL A 301 -2.92 8.44 7.14
C VAL A 301 -3.22 7.88 5.75
N LYS A 302 -3.22 8.72 4.73
CA LYS A 302 -3.38 8.29 3.33
C LYS A 302 -2.28 7.33 2.90
N GLU A 303 -1.03 7.62 3.25
CA GLU A 303 0.09 6.74 2.94
C GLU A 303 -0.04 5.40 3.66
N ILE A 304 -0.47 5.38 4.93
CA ILE A 304 -0.77 4.14 5.67
C ILE A 304 -1.83 3.31 4.93
N GLN A 305 -2.93 3.92 4.52
CA GLN A 305 -4.00 3.24 3.74
C GLN A 305 -3.50 2.71 2.40
N ARG A 306 -2.62 3.46 1.73
CA ARG A 306 -1.95 3.03 0.51
C ARG A 306 -1.12 1.77 0.75
N GLN A 307 -0.32 1.79 1.81
CA GLN A 307 0.59 0.72 2.18
C GLN A 307 -0.14 -0.55 2.63
N GLU A 308 -1.29 -0.39 3.27
CA GLU A 308 -2.22 -1.46 3.61
C GLU A 308 -2.71 -2.22 2.38
N LEU A 309 -3.27 -1.48 1.40
CA LEU A 309 -3.80 -2.08 0.17
C LEU A 309 -2.72 -2.83 -0.60
N LEU A 310 -1.52 -2.25 -0.72
CA LEU A 310 -0.40 -2.87 -1.41
C LEU A 310 0.02 -4.21 -0.80
N LYS A 311 -0.16 -4.40 0.51
CA LYS A 311 0.21 -5.66 1.16
C LYS A 311 -0.82 -6.77 0.92
N ILE A 312 -2.09 -6.40 0.86
CA ILE A 312 -3.20 -7.36 0.68
C ILE A 312 -3.30 -7.77 -0.78
N ASP A 313 -3.28 -6.79 -1.69
CA ASP A 313 -3.39 -7.02 -3.12
C ASP A 313 -2.69 -5.90 -3.90
N SER A 314 -1.51 -6.21 -4.42
CA SER A 314 -0.72 -5.27 -5.20
C SER A 314 -1.34 -4.89 -6.55
N SER A 315 -2.34 -5.64 -7.03
CA SER A 315 -3.05 -5.31 -8.28
C SER A 315 -4.04 -4.15 -8.11
N ILE A 316 -4.44 -3.85 -6.87
CA ILE A 316 -5.33 -2.74 -6.57
C ILE A 316 -4.60 -1.42 -6.87
N PRO A 317 -5.24 -0.48 -7.59
CA PRO A 317 -4.72 0.87 -7.72
C PRO A 317 -4.79 1.59 -6.37
N VAL A 318 -3.67 2.13 -5.94
CA VAL A 318 -3.46 2.84 -4.69
C VAL A 318 -3.16 4.33 -4.90
N ALA A 319 -3.04 4.79 -6.14
CA ALA A 319 -2.91 6.21 -6.44
C ALA A 319 -4.14 7.01 -5.99
N ILE A 320 -3.91 8.14 -5.33
CA ILE A 320 -4.97 9.00 -4.81
C ILE A 320 -5.31 10.04 -5.86
N VAL A 321 -6.48 9.91 -6.49
CA VAL A 321 -7.01 10.93 -7.38
C VAL A 321 -7.37 12.18 -6.54
N PRO A 322 -6.78 13.37 -6.83
CA PRO A 322 -7.12 14.58 -6.09
C PRO A 322 -8.61 14.93 -6.22
N LYS A 323 -9.21 15.42 -5.15
CA LYS A 323 -10.56 16.00 -5.21
C LYS A 323 -10.47 17.39 -5.83
N ARG A 324 -11.23 17.65 -6.89
CA ARG A 324 -11.45 18.99 -7.45
C ARG A 324 -12.52 19.73 -6.65
N ASN A 325 -12.33 21.03 -6.45
CA ASN A 325 -13.35 21.88 -5.82
C ASN A 325 -14.37 22.34 -6.87
N PHE A 326 -15.65 22.03 -6.66
CA PHE A 326 -16.73 22.37 -7.59
C PHE A 326 -17.22 23.81 -7.42
N MET A 327 -17.74 24.40 -8.51
CA MET A 327 -18.37 25.74 -8.51
C MET A 327 -19.62 25.81 -7.65
N PHE A 328 -20.44 24.78 -7.81
CA PHE A 328 -21.71 24.64 -7.16
C PHE A 328 -21.53 23.48 -6.20
N LYS A 329 -21.59 23.76 -4.90
CA LYS A 329 -21.76 22.70 -3.90
C LYS A 329 -23.06 21.95 -4.21
N GLU A 330 -23.12 20.69 -3.77
CA GLU A 330 -24.22 19.73 -3.92
C GLU A 330 -25.63 20.23 -3.52
N ASP A 331 -25.77 21.48 -3.06
CA ASP A 331 -27.04 22.14 -2.70
C ASP A 331 -27.93 22.54 -3.90
N TYR A 332 -27.69 21.97 -5.09
CA TYR A 332 -28.47 22.21 -6.33
C TYR A 332 -29.08 20.94 -6.92
N GLU A 333 -29.46 19.97 -6.08
CA GLU A 333 -30.37 18.87 -6.45
C GLU A 333 -31.81 19.10 -5.99
#